data_AF-A0A182QPA0-F1
#
_entry.id   AF-A0A182QPA0-F1
#
_cell.length_a   1.000
_cell.length_b   1.000
_cell.length_c   1.000
_cell.angle_alpha   90.00
_cell.angle_beta   90.00
_cell.angle_gamma   90.00
#
_symmetry.space_group_name_H-M   'P 1'
#
loop_
_entity.id
_entity.type
_entity.pdbx_description
1 polymer ?
#
loop_
_entity_poly.entity_id
_entity_poly.type
_entity_poly.pdbx_seq_one_letter_code
_entity_poly.pdbx_strand_id
1 'polypeptide(L)'
;MATDHEPSLRSEHSEIRSFVLFRNTTERAVDVYWVNYSSKLIHYTTLQPGAECMVNTYVTHPWVFKDKQSDERMHVRHQPVYLPEPCLYNIIIASD
;
A
#
# COMPACT_ATOMS: atom_id res chain seq x y z
N MET A 1 -24.12 -5.13 21.11
CA MET A 1 -23.75 -5.15 19.69
C MET A 1 -22.87 -3.95 19.44
N ALA A 2 -21.56 -4.14 19.43
CA ALA A 2 -20.60 -3.05 19.20
C ALA A 2 -20.50 -2.86 17.68
N THR A 3 -20.98 -1.73 17.18
CA THR A 3 -20.64 -1.28 15.83
C THR A 3 -19.20 -0.76 15.91
N ASP A 4 -18.24 -1.64 15.65
CA ASP A 4 -16.86 -1.25 15.38
C ASP A 4 -16.88 -0.41 14.11
N HIS A 5 -16.96 0.91 14.27
CA HIS A 5 -16.62 1.84 13.21
C HIS A 5 -15.09 1.80 13.07
N GLU A 6 -14.56 0.73 12.48
CA GLU A 6 -13.28 0.78 11.79
C GLU A 6 -13.37 1.99 10.85
N PRO A 7 -12.55 3.04 11.06
CA PRO A 7 -12.54 4.19 10.17
C PRO A 7 -12.41 3.67 8.75
N SER A 8 -13.38 3.97 7.88
CA SER A 8 -13.44 3.39 6.55
C SER A 8 -12.15 3.73 5.81
N LEU A 9 -11.23 2.77 5.69
CA LEU A 9 -9.95 2.98 5.02
C LEU A 9 -10.22 3.43 3.59
N ARG A 10 -9.87 4.68 3.26
CA ARG A 10 -10.09 5.28 1.95
C ARG A 10 -9.15 6.44 1.73
N SER A 11 -8.96 6.79 0.47
CA SER A 11 -8.26 8.02 0.11
C SER A 11 -9.11 9.26 0.38
N GLU A 12 -8.43 10.34 0.72
CA GLU A 12 -9.00 11.69 0.77
C GLU A 12 -8.31 12.61 -0.25
N HIS A 13 -8.97 13.69 -0.63
CA HIS A 13 -8.34 14.69 -1.48
C HIS A 13 -7.26 15.43 -0.69
N SER A 14 -6.05 15.51 -1.24
CA SER A 14 -4.94 16.23 -0.66
C SER A 14 -4.13 16.88 -1.78
N GLU A 15 -3.57 18.05 -1.51
CA GLU A 15 -2.63 18.72 -2.42
C GLU A 15 -1.18 18.33 -2.12
N ILE A 16 -0.95 17.63 -1.00
CA ILE A 16 0.39 17.22 -0.55
C ILE A 16 0.77 15.94 -1.28
N ARG A 17 1.61 16.10 -2.31
CA ARG A 17 2.15 15.00 -3.11
C ARG A 17 3.19 14.20 -2.34
N SER A 18 3.25 12.91 -2.65
CA SER A 18 4.27 11.99 -2.18
C SER A 18 4.77 11.13 -3.34
N PHE A 19 6.06 10.78 -3.28
CA PHE A 19 6.77 10.00 -4.29
C PHE A 19 7.35 8.78 -3.61
N VAL A 20 6.81 7.61 -3.93
CA VAL A 20 7.10 6.36 -3.21
C VAL A 20 7.76 5.36 -4.14
N LEU A 21 8.89 4.79 -3.73
CA LEU A 21 9.45 3.59 -4.34
C LEU A 21 9.02 2.39 -3.50
N PHE A 22 8.21 1.51 -4.09
CA PHE A 22 7.86 0.21 -3.52
C PHE A 22 8.81 -0.83 -4.05
N ARG A 23 9.53 -1.52 -3.16
CA ARG A 23 10.42 -2.63 -3.52
C ARG A 23 10.01 -3.89 -2.79
N ASN A 24 9.67 -4.94 -3.55
CA ASN A 24 9.36 -6.25 -3.00
C ASN A 24 10.65 -6.97 -2.58
N THR A 25 10.90 -7.09 -1.28
CA THR A 25 12.05 -7.85 -0.75
C THR A 25 11.66 -9.23 -0.24
N THR A 26 10.47 -9.71 -0.62
CA THR A 26 10.01 -11.07 -0.31
C THR A 26 10.29 -12.01 -1.48
N GLU A 27 10.23 -13.31 -1.23
CA GLU A 27 10.30 -14.35 -2.28
C GLU A 27 8.94 -14.61 -2.96
N ARG A 28 7.89 -13.88 -2.55
CA ARG A 28 6.54 -14.01 -3.07
C ARG A 28 6.27 -12.96 -4.14
N ALA A 29 5.37 -13.25 -5.08
CA ALA A 29 4.81 -12.21 -5.94
C ALA A 29 3.77 -11.40 -5.15
N VAL A 30 3.86 -10.06 -5.20
CA VAL A 30 3.06 -9.17 -4.36
C VAL A 30 2.18 -8.27 -5.23
N ASP A 31 0.86 -8.35 -5.02
CA ASP A 31 -0.07 -7.39 -5.57
C ASP A 31 -0.08 -6.10 -4.74
N VAL A 32 0.10 -4.97 -5.42
CA VAL A 32 0.05 -3.63 -4.86
C VAL A 32 -1.29 -2.99 -5.19
N TYR A 33 -2.00 -2.53 -4.17
CA TYR A 33 -3.30 -1.90 -4.28
C TYR A 33 -3.30 -0.51 -3.68
N TRP A 34 -3.96 0.41 -4.38
CA TRP A 34 -4.37 1.70 -3.83
C TRP A 34 -5.80 1.59 -3.31
N VAL A 35 -6.10 2.08 -2.10
CA VAL A 35 -7.50 2.19 -1.66
C VAL A 35 -8.07 3.52 -2.11
N ASN A 36 -9.00 3.48 -3.05
CA ASN A 36 -9.55 4.70 -3.64
C ASN A 36 -10.47 5.47 -2.67
N TYR A 37 -11.01 6.59 -3.17
CA TYR A 37 -11.90 7.48 -2.42
C TYR A 37 -13.21 6.82 -1.95
N SER A 38 -13.61 5.70 -2.56
CA SER A 38 -14.81 4.92 -2.22
C SER A 38 -14.49 3.64 -1.43
N SER A 39 -13.33 3.58 -0.76
CA SER A 39 -12.87 2.42 0.03
C SER A 39 -12.67 1.13 -0.79
N LYS A 40 -12.50 1.22 -2.11
CA LYS A 40 -12.24 0.06 -2.97
C LYS A 40 -10.75 -0.12 -3.24
N LEU A 41 -10.28 -1.37 -3.18
CA LEU A 41 -8.94 -1.73 -3.62
C LEU A 41 -8.86 -1.66 -5.14
N ILE A 42 -8.02 -0.76 -5.64
CA ILE A 42 -7.68 -0.64 -7.06
C ILE A 42 -6.32 -1.27 -7.25
N HIS A 43 -6.27 -2.36 -8.01
CA HIS A 43 -5.02 -3.03 -8.35
C HIS A 43 -4.16 -2.07 -9.16
N TYR A 44 -2.93 -1.87 -8.71
CA TYR A 44 -1.98 -0.97 -9.34
C TYR A 44 -0.94 -1.74 -10.14
N THR A 45 -0.30 -2.74 -9.53
CA THR A 45 0.66 -3.60 -10.20
C THR A 45 0.93 -4.87 -9.39
N THR A 46 1.64 -5.83 -10.00
CA THR A 46 2.21 -7.00 -9.32
C THR A 46 3.72 -6.91 -9.35
N LEU A 47 4.36 -6.92 -8.18
CA LEU A 47 5.82 -6.94 -8.03
C LEU A 47 6.31 -8.39 -7.86
N GLN A 48 7.15 -8.84 -8.79
CA GLN A 48 7.90 -10.09 -8.63
C GLN A 48 8.95 -9.94 -7.51
N PRO A 49 9.49 -11.05 -6.98
CA PRO A 49 10.58 -11.02 -6.01
C PRO A 49 11.74 -10.13 -6.48
N GLY A 50 12.16 -9.18 -5.64
CA GLY A 50 13.22 -8.22 -5.92
C GLY A 50 12.83 -7.05 -6.85
N ALA A 51 11.65 -7.07 -7.45
CA ALA A 51 11.18 -6.01 -8.33
C ALA A 51 10.71 -4.76 -7.55
N GLU A 52 10.66 -3.65 -8.26
CA GLU A 52 10.32 -2.35 -7.70
C GLU A 52 9.45 -1.51 -8.64
N CYS A 53 8.62 -0.63 -8.06
CA CYS A 53 7.84 0.34 -8.81
C CYS A 53 7.82 1.71 -8.11
N MET A 54 7.87 2.76 -8.91
CA MET A 54 7.72 4.14 -8.44
C MET A 54 6.28 4.59 -8.59
N VAL A 55 5.76 5.28 -7.57
CA VAL A 55 4.38 5.70 -7.47
C VAL A 55 4.33 7.19 -7.11
N ASN A 56 3.63 7.95 -7.94
CA ASN A 56 3.24 9.33 -7.65
C ASN A 56 1.86 9.31 -6.98
N THR A 57 1.78 9.72 -5.73
CA THR A 57 0.56 9.63 -4.91
C THR A 57 0.44 10.84 -3.97
N TYR A 58 -0.44 10.76 -2.98
CA TYR A 58 -0.69 11.81 -1.98
C TYR A 58 -0.67 11.21 -0.58
N VAL A 59 -0.35 12.03 0.42
CA VAL A 59 -0.18 11.59 1.83
C VAL A 59 -1.42 10.95 2.45
N THR A 60 -2.59 11.20 1.89
CA THR A 60 -3.88 10.65 2.31
C THR A 60 -4.25 9.36 1.58
N HIS A 61 -3.41 8.84 0.70
CA HIS A 61 -3.71 7.67 -0.14
C HIS A 61 -3.18 6.39 0.52
N PRO A 62 -4.01 5.58 1.18
CA PRO A 62 -3.56 4.31 1.73
C PRO A 62 -3.22 3.28 0.65
N TRP A 63 -2.15 2.54 0.90
CA TRP A 63 -1.64 1.46 0.08
C TRP A 63 -1.66 0.14 0.82
N VAL A 64 -1.92 -0.91 0.07
CA VAL A 64 -2.20 -2.26 0.54
C VAL A 64 -1.40 -3.24 -0.29
N PHE A 65 -0.82 -4.23 0.38
CA PHE A 65 0.01 -5.25 -0.26
C PHE A 65 -0.56 -6.60 0.07
N LYS A 66 -0.66 -7.47 -0.94
CA LYS A 66 -1.13 -8.83 -0.77
C LYS A 66 -0.25 -9.83 -1.48
N ASP A 67 -0.13 -11.01 -0.90
CA ASP A 67 0.43 -12.15 -1.62
C ASP A 67 -0.44 -12.48 -2.84
N LYS A 68 0.19 -12.64 -4.00
CA LYS A 68 -0.54 -12.87 -5.26
C LYS A 68 -1.30 -14.20 -5.28
N GLN A 69 -0.78 -15.21 -4.59
CA GLN A 69 -1.28 -16.57 -4.64
C GLN A 69 -2.29 -16.85 -3.54
N SER A 70 -2.04 -16.41 -2.31
CA SER A 70 -2.90 -16.67 -1.15
C SER A 70 -3.90 -15.57 -0.85
N ASP A 71 -3.76 -14.38 -1.47
CA ASP A 71 -4.50 -13.15 -1.14
C ASP A 71 -4.29 -12.67 0.31
N GLU A 72 -3.28 -13.20 1.00
CA GLU A 72 -2.92 -12.83 2.37
C GLU A 72 -2.45 -11.37 2.42
N ARG A 73 -2.89 -10.63 3.45
CA ARG A 73 -2.48 -9.25 3.68
C ARG A 73 -1.04 -9.20 4.19
N MET A 74 -0.19 -8.45 3.49
CA MET A 74 1.21 -8.28 3.86
C MET A 74 1.42 -7.01 4.67
N HIS A 75 2.47 -7.00 5.48
CA HIS A 75 2.87 -5.87 6.30
C HIS A 75 4.01 -5.08 5.64
N VAL A 76 3.97 -3.76 5.79
CA VAL A 76 5.06 -2.84 5.47
C VAL A 76 5.42 -2.11 6.75
N ARG A 77 6.67 -2.25 7.22
CA ARG A 77 7.12 -1.69 8.51
C ARG A 77 6.18 -2.09 9.68
N HIS A 78 5.80 -3.37 9.74
CA HIS A 78 4.85 -3.94 10.72
C HIS A 78 3.43 -3.36 10.67
N GLN A 79 3.06 -2.65 9.61
CA GLN A 79 1.71 -2.09 9.43
C GLN A 79 1.02 -2.75 8.23
N PRO A 80 -0.27 -3.13 8.33
CA PRO A 80 -1.01 -3.76 7.23
C PRO A 80 -1.45 -2.75 6.16
N VAL A 81 -1.27 -1.45 6.43
CA VAL A 81 -1.58 -0.33 5.53
C VAL A 81 -0.38 0.58 5.53
N TYR A 82 0.00 1.03 4.34
CA TYR A 82 1.00 2.05 4.17
C TYR A 82 0.36 3.40 3.85
N LEU A 83 0.66 4.44 4.64
CA LEU A 83 0.28 5.82 4.36
C LEU A 83 1.51 6.63 3.92
N PRO A 84 1.44 7.35 2.78
CA PRO A 84 2.57 8.13 2.29
C PRO A 84 2.93 9.32 3.21
N GLU A 85 4.22 9.55 3.42
CA GLU A 85 4.71 10.75 4.10
C GLU A 85 4.91 11.90 3.08
N PRO A 86 4.98 13.17 3.51
CA PRO A 86 5.35 14.27 2.62
C PRO A 86 6.81 14.12 2.12
N CYS A 87 7.04 14.42 0.84
CA CYS A 87 8.37 14.37 0.18
C CYS A 87 8.98 12.95 0.00
N LEU A 88 10.08 12.85 -0.75
CA LEU A 88 10.68 11.59 -1.23
C LEU A 88 11.26 10.71 -0.11
N TYR A 89 10.85 9.44 -0.05
CA TYR A 89 11.51 8.42 0.77
C TYR A 89 11.51 7.06 0.03
N ASN A 90 12.57 6.28 0.27
CA ASN A 90 12.67 4.90 -0.20
C ASN A 90 11.89 3.98 0.77
N ILE A 91 11.00 3.12 0.25
CA ILE A 91 10.32 2.11 1.07
C ILE A 91 10.69 0.70 0.64
N ILE A 92 11.17 -0.03 1.63
CA ILE A 92 11.45 -1.46 1.55
C ILE A 92 10.18 -2.19 2.03
N ILE A 93 9.59 -3.00 1.16
CA ILE A 93 8.49 -3.90 1.50
C ILE A 93 9.14 -5.21 1.99
N ALA A 94 9.25 -5.40 3.30
CA ALA A 94 9.74 -6.63 3.94
C ALA A 94 8.67 -7.10 4.93
N SER A 95 7.98 -8.22 4.64
CA SER A 95 8.25 -9.63 4.99
C SER A 95 7.86 -9.96 6.43
N ASP A 96 7.00 -10.99 6.57
CA ASP A 96 6.47 -11.64 7.79
C ASP A 96 6.90 -11.08 9.16
#